data_AF-A0A7W5V7E4-F1
#
_entry.id   AF-A0A7W5V7E4-F1
#
_cell.length_a   1.000
_cell.length_b   1.000
_cell.length_c   1.000
_cell.angle_alpha   90.00
_cell.angle_beta   90.00
_cell.angle_gamma   90.00
#
_symmetry.space_group_name_H-M   'P 1'
#
loop_
_entity.id
_entity.type
_entity.pdbx_description
1 polymer ?
#
loop_
_entity_poly.entity_id
_entity_poly.type
_entity_poly.pdbx_seq_one_letter_code
_entity_poly.pdbx_strand_id
1 'polypeptide(L)' 'MEKPQLKPYMQVLKHYRHLRSLLGEYADHYNGHRPHQSRAQRPPDHDEQTVAPLEGRIERRKVLGGLINEYHRAA' A
#
# COMPACT_ATOMS: atom_id res chain seq x y z
N MET A 1 -20.87 -8.09 -41.40
CA MET A 1 -20.11 -7.29 -40.42
C MET A 1 -19.97 -8.13 -39.16
N GLU A 2 -18.83 -8.81 -38.98
CA GLU A 2 -18.53 -9.57 -37.76
C GLU A 2 -18.41 -8.60 -36.57
N LYS A 3 -19.16 -8.85 -35.50
CA LYS A 3 -19.03 -8.08 -34.26
C LYS A 3 -17.63 -8.33 -33.67
N PRO A 4 -16.89 -7.27 -33.27
CA PRO A 4 -15.58 -7.46 -32.66
C PRO A 4 -15.76 -8.21 -31.34
N GLN A 5 -14.99 -9.29 -31.18
CA GLN A 5 -15.00 -10.15 -30.00
C GLN A 5 -14.53 -9.33 -28.78
N LEU A 6 -15.42 -9.11 -27.80
CA LEU A 6 -15.23 -8.24 -26.61
C LEU A 6 -14.12 -8.66 -25.63
N LYS A 7 -13.45 -9.80 -25.85
CA LYS A 7 -12.46 -10.38 -24.93
C LYS A 7 -11.20 -9.53 -24.64
N PRO A 8 -10.61 -8.75 -25.57
CA PRO A 8 -9.37 -8.01 -25.28
C PRO A 8 -9.62 -6.79 -24.39
N TYR A 9 -10.75 -6.10 -24.52
CA TYR A 9 -11.07 -4.91 -23.72
C TYR A 9 -11.33 -5.25 -22.24
N MET A 10 -11.93 -6.40 -21.95
CA MET A 10 -12.22 -6.82 -20.58
C MET A 10 -10.95 -7.11 -19.77
N GLN A 11 -9.88 -7.58 -20.42
CA GLN A 11 -8.59 -7.80 -19.74
C GLN A 11 -7.90 -6.48 -19.43
N VAL A 12 -7.86 -5.54 -20.38
CA VAL A 12 -7.28 -4.20 -20.16
C VAL A 12 -7.99 -3.48 -19.01
N LEU A 13 -9.33 -3.54 -18.96
CA LEU A 13 -10.10 -2.94 -17.87
C LEU A 13 -9.81 -3.60 -16.51
N LYS A 14 -9.66 -4.92 -16.46
CA LYS A 14 -9.28 -5.64 -15.22
C LYS A 14 -7.88 -5.24 -14.74
N HIS A 15 -6.91 -5.19 -15.65
CA HIS A 15 -5.55 -4.75 -15.32
C HIS A 15 -5.51 -3.30 -14.85
N TYR A 16 -6.28 -2.42 -15.49
CA TYR A 16 -6.39 -1.02 -15.06
C TYR A 16 -6.97 -0.89 -13.65
N ARG A 17 -8.05 -1.60 -13.34
CA ARG A 17 -8.67 -1.57 -12.00
C ARG A 17 -7.73 -2.13 -10.94
N HIS A 18 -7.03 -3.21 -11.25
CA HIS A 18 -6.04 -3.79 -10.34
C HIS A 18 -4.87 -2.84 -10.11
N LEU A 19 -4.32 -2.24 -11.17
CA LEU A 19 -3.24 -1.26 -11.08
C LEU A 19 -3.66 -0.04 -10.26
N ARG A 20 -4.88 0.47 -10.47
CA ARG A 20 -5.41 1.60 -9.70
C ARG A 20 -5.51 1.29 -8.20
N SER A 21 -5.93 0.08 -7.84
CA SER A 21 -5.96 -0.37 -6.43
C SER A 21 -4.55 -0.41 -5.85
N LEU A 22 -3.61 -1.06 -6.55
CA LEU A 22 -2.23 -1.19 -6.10
C LEU A 22 -1.55 0.18 -5.93
N LEU A 23 -1.76 1.11 -6.86
CA LEU A 23 -1.20 2.46 -6.76
C LEU A 23 -1.81 3.25 -5.61
N GLY A 24 -3.11 3.10 -5.35
CA GLY A 24 -3.78 3.73 -4.20
C GLY A 24 -3.21 3.21 -2.89
N GLU A 25 -3.21 1.89 -2.70
CA GLU A 25 -2.65 1.25 -1.51
C GLU A 25 -1.15 1.59 -1.35
N TYR A 26 -0.40 1.71 -2.45
CA TYR A 26 1.02 2.06 -2.40
C TYR A 26 1.22 3.50 -1.92
N ALA A 27 0.41 4.44 -2.42
CA ALA A 27 0.47 5.84 -1.98
C ALA A 27 0.12 5.95 -0.49
N ASP A 28 -0.93 5.28 -0.03
CA ASP A 28 -1.33 5.26 1.37
C ASP A 28 -0.22 4.69 2.27
N HIS A 29 0.42 3.59 1.84
CA HIS A 29 1.54 3.02 2.57
C HIS A 29 2.75 3.98 2.61
N TYR A 30 3.13 4.54 1.46
CA TYR A 30 4.28 5.45 1.34
C TYR A 30 4.12 6.71 2.19
N ASN A 31 2.90 7.25 2.24
CA ASN A 31 2.61 8.47 2.99
C ASN A 31 2.37 8.17 4.50
N GLY A 32 1.76 7.05 4.85
CA GLY A 32 1.51 6.73 6.26
C GLY A 32 2.75 6.22 7.01
N HIS A 33 3.61 5.45 6.34
CA HIS A 33 4.55 4.58 7.04
C HIS A 33 6.01 4.81 6.67
N ARG A 34 6.31 5.30 5.45
CA ARG A 34 7.70 5.38 5.00
C ARG A 34 8.41 6.60 5.59
N PRO A 35 9.58 6.43 6.20
CA PRO A 35 10.37 7.57 6.64
C PRO A 35 10.91 8.34 5.42
N HIS A 36 10.70 9.66 5.40
CA HIS A 36 11.23 10.54 4.36
C HIS A 36 12.41 11.34 4.89
N GLN A 37 13.56 11.24 4.22
CA GLN A 37 14.78 11.91 4.63
C GLN A 37 14.61 13.44 4.74
N SER A 38 13.90 14.05 3.78
CA SER A 38 13.61 15.49 3.77
C SER A 38 12.71 15.95 4.93
N ARG A 39 12.05 15.01 5.62
CA ARG A 39 11.18 15.27 6.79
C ARG A 39 11.76 14.71 8.08
N ALA A 40 13.09 14.64 8.19
CA ALA A 40 13.78 14.06 9.35
C ALA A 40 13.29 12.63 9.67
N GLN A 41 13.12 11.81 8.63
CA GLN A 41 12.61 10.44 8.71
C GLN A 41 11.14 10.31 9.13
N ARG A 42 10.34 11.38 9.06
CA ARG A 42 8.91 11.31 9.36
C ARG A 42 8.09 11.03 8.09
N PRO A 43 7.13 10.09 8.12
CA PRO A 43 6.11 9.98 7.09
C PRO A 43 5.28 11.27 6.97
N PRO A 44 4.65 11.56 5.82
CA PRO A 44 3.90 12.77 5.64
C PRO A 44 2.61 12.80 6.45
N ASP A 45 1.95 11.65 6.56
CA ASP A 45 0.71 11.46 7.32
C ASP A 45 0.97 10.95 8.74
N HIS A 46 2.19 11.16 9.25
CA HIS A 46 2.55 10.73 10.59
C HIS A 46 1.79 11.54 11.65
N ASP A 47 0.95 10.86 12.42
CA ASP A 47 0.35 11.43 13.63
C ASP A 47 1.37 11.37 14.78
N GLU A 48 1.85 12.54 15.23
CA GLU A 48 2.89 12.67 16.26
C GLU A 48 2.48 12.02 17.60
N GLN A 49 1.19 11.71 17.79
CA GLN A 49 0.65 11.10 19.00
C GLN A 49 0.83 9.57 19.02
N THR A 50 1.21 8.94 17.90
CA THR A 50 1.40 7.49 17.81
C THR A 50 2.84 7.09 18.16
N VAL A 51 3.15 7.01 19.45
CA VAL A 51 4.41 6.39 19.91
C VAL A 51 4.29 4.89 19.76
N ALA A 52 5.06 4.30 18.83
CA ALA A 52 5.12 2.86 18.69
C ALA A 52 5.66 2.23 20.00
N PRO A 53 5.06 1.12 20.49
CA PRO A 53 5.54 0.44 21.69
C PRO A 53 7.03 0.09 21.60
N LEU A 54 7.80 0.35 22.66
CA LEU A 54 9.23 0.01 22.72
C LEU A 54 9.52 -1.47 23.01
N GLU A 55 8.50 -2.19 23.47
CA GLU A 55 8.54 -3.61 23.78
C GLU A 55 7.31 -4.30 23.19
N GLY A 56 7.29 -5.64 23.21
CA GLY A 56 6.20 -6.44 22.68
C GLY A 56 6.56 -7.24 21.43
N ARG A 57 5.71 -8.22 21.12
CA ARG A 57 5.89 -9.14 20.00
C ARG A 57 5.79 -8.35 18.68
N ILE A 58 6.76 -8.58 17.80
CA ILE A 58 6.70 -8.07 16.43
C ILE A 58 5.74 -8.93 15.62
N GLU A 59 4.74 -8.28 15.04
CA GLU A 59 3.76 -8.88 14.14
C GLU A 59 3.99 -8.39 12.72
N ARG A 60 3.75 -9.30 11.76
CA ARG A 60 3.94 -9.04 10.33
C ARG A 60 2.59 -9.05 9.63
N ARG A 61 2.32 -7.97 8.90
CA ARG A 61 1.17 -7.87 7.98
C ARG A 61 1.65 -7.76 6.54
N LYS A 62 0.97 -8.45 5.62
CA LYS A 62 1.19 -8.32 4.18
C LYS A 62 0.28 -7.24 3.61
N VAL A 63 0.83 -6.31 2.84
CA VAL A 63 0.09 -5.23 2.16
C VAL A 63 0.43 -5.25 0.66
N LEU A 64 -0.31 -4.47 -0.16
CA LEU A 64 -0.14 -4.44 -1.63
C LEU A 64 -0.24 -5.81 -2.28
N GLY A 65 -1.28 -6.57 -1.94
CA GLY A 65 -1.43 -7.95 -2.41
C GLY A 65 -0.31 -8.90 -1.96
N GLY A 66 0.46 -8.52 -0.94
CA GLY A 66 1.58 -9.31 -0.40
C GLY A 66 2.96 -8.94 -0.96
N LEU A 67 3.04 -7.88 -1.77
CA LEU A 67 4.31 -7.37 -2.28
C LEU A 67 5.18 -6.76 -1.17
N ILE A 68 4.56 -6.17 -0.15
CA ILE A 68 5.25 -5.53 0.97
C ILE A 68 4.86 -6.23 2.28
N ASN A 69 5.84 -6.39 3.16
CA ASN A 69 5.64 -6.81 4.53
C ASN A 69 5.81 -5.60 5.45
N GLU A 70 4.78 -5.29 6.20
CA GLU A 70 4.82 -4.33 7.30
C GLU A 70 5.05 -5.05 8.62
N TYR A 71 5.79 -4.40 9.51
CA TYR A 71 6.08 -4.90 10.84
C TYR A 71 5.60 -3.87 11.86
N HIS A 72 4.82 -4.32 12.83
CA HIS A 72 4.34 -3.50 13.94
C HIS A 72 4.49 -4.30 15.25
N ARG A 73 4.38 -3.61 16.38
CA ARG A 73 4.33 -4.28 17.69
C ARG A 73 2.89 -4.40 18.14
N ALA A 74 2.55 -5.58 18.65
CA ALA A 74 1.27 -5.78 19.34
C ALA A 74 1.22 -4.87 20.57
N ALA A 75 0.04 -4.30 20.84
CA ALA A 75 -0.23 -3.49 22.01
C ALA A 75 -0.22 -4.33 23.31
#